data_AF-A0A4V1XD28-F1
#
_entry.id   AF-A0A4V1XD28-F1
#
_cell.length_a   1.000
_cell.length_b   1.000
_cell.length_c   1.000
_cell.angle_alpha   90.00
_cell.angle_beta   90.00
_cell.angle_gamma   90.00
#
_symmetry.space_group_name_H-M   'P 1'
#
loop_
_entity.id
_entity.type
_entity.pdbx_description
1 polymer ?
#
loop_
_entity_poly.entity_id
_entity_poly.type
_entity_poly.pdbx_seq_one_letter_code
_entity_poly.pdbx_strand_id
1 'polypeptide(L)'
;MDDVEDPCRITEPGDPDVAGLGVTVTFLATVFLTAVAILLLYCRSELEARNRRHNSIDRAFTRFVRGVRVPLPPPPKQIARHHGINHALWRLLEALSDQQLITGTALAVAVYIRLADSANFSAYSFRMATATIWLSCLTHMCTLAALRDRFMPGGQKWRLVAMVVLPVLLAPILFLSNFPSFILDPALSVRCAFDQFSVYGPLTTTIFGLQSALTIMLIVGGYTRRMFDVLNRSNWQRRERWPDGPSGYGNWVIWHSHFTRGALQEAATKRDVAKFCLVMSVTEAERDGLFELAPKVFGYLFRELAQSYLWELAWLAFFYTFGITSIVITWAALPLLSQWSLSFGQLVPISLLFFNLAPIYGEYKDQMKRVMDDLERCQQRDADALQEERRLATESVSAETPNANPTATELKGKEASTSTARAKETRNHVTLGAEPPGSGANSKPLDVENPAPRLTDREDILSKTSWVPAKVYSLDFMEYVGHHLDLYEEISKRYGAFSRAIVTLTALVGFAALQVFATILGGAFAPIMVRTSPAVWAAVFGISWIVAGTSYSVSILRYTNDLLVVVRGRAGDYGKRETQVEQEPQLDIGVTSRGKEARQILVFSG
;
A
#
# COMPACT_ATOMS: atom_id res chain seq x y z
N MET A 1 16.38 -13.37 61.56
CA MET A 1 17.19 -13.10 60.36
C MET A 1 16.33 -12.21 59.54
N ASP A 2 16.51 -10.90 59.71
CA ASP A 2 15.81 -9.92 58.90
C ASP A 2 16.33 -10.12 57.47
N ASP A 3 15.42 -10.43 56.54
CA ASP A 3 15.72 -10.49 55.12
C ASP A 3 16.32 -9.14 54.72
N VAL A 4 17.63 -9.08 54.57
CA VAL A 4 18.32 -7.90 54.05
C VAL A 4 17.84 -7.77 52.61
N GLU A 5 16.87 -6.89 52.40
CA GLU A 5 16.35 -6.58 51.07
C GLU A 5 17.54 -6.23 50.16
N ASP A 6 17.74 -7.05 49.13
CA ASP A 6 18.76 -6.78 48.12
C ASP A 6 18.37 -5.48 47.41
N PRO A 7 19.15 -4.40 47.56
CA PRO A 7 18.80 -3.09 47.00
C PRO A 7 18.73 -3.10 45.46
N CYS A 8 19.22 -4.17 44.82
CA CYS A 8 19.13 -4.36 43.39
C CYS A 8 17.83 -5.01 42.92
N ARG A 9 17.04 -5.63 43.80
CA ARG A 9 15.80 -6.33 43.43
C ARG A 9 14.58 -5.51 43.82
N ILE A 10 13.74 -5.24 42.83
CA ILE A 10 12.47 -4.53 43.02
C ILE A 10 11.38 -5.57 43.30
N THR A 11 10.68 -5.43 44.43
CA THR A 11 9.60 -6.32 44.87
C THR A 11 8.41 -6.32 43.89
N GLU A 12 8.10 -5.15 43.35
CA GLU A 12 7.05 -4.94 42.33
C GLU A 12 7.67 -4.45 41.02
N PRO A 13 8.19 -5.37 40.18
CA PRO A 13 8.92 -4.97 38.97
C PRO A 13 8.02 -4.38 37.87
N GLY A 14 6.70 -4.37 37.99
CA GLY A 14 5.80 -3.81 36.97
C GLY A 14 5.44 -2.34 37.25
N ASP A 15 5.98 -1.40 36.48
CA ASP A 15 5.53 -0.01 36.47
C ASP A 15 4.21 0.10 35.70
N PRO A 16 3.08 0.40 36.36
CA PRO A 16 1.77 0.39 35.72
C PRO A 16 1.58 1.49 34.68
N ASP A 17 2.40 2.55 34.70
CA ASP A 17 2.30 3.66 33.74
C ASP A 17 2.97 3.33 32.40
N VAL A 18 3.96 2.43 32.42
CA VAL A 18 4.81 2.14 31.25
C VAL A 18 4.60 0.71 30.75
N ALA A 19 4.56 -0.25 31.67
CA ALA A 19 4.42 -1.68 31.42
C ALA A 19 3.09 -2.25 31.92
N GLY A 20 2.14 -1.37 32.27
CA GLY A 20 0.83 -1.76 32.77
C GLY A 20 -0.02 -2.45 31.71
N LEU A 21 -0.88 -3.37 32.17
CA LEU A 21 -1.74 -4.18 31.31
C LEU A 21 -2.58 -3.32 30.36
N GLY A 22 -3.16 -2.21 30.86
CA GLY A 22 -3.98 -1.31 30.04
C GLY A 22 -3.21 -0.66 28.89
N VAL A 23 -1.95 -0.25 29.12
CA VAL A 23 -1.07 0.30 28.07
C VAL A 23 -0.82 -0.78 27.02
N THR A 24 -0.36 -1.96 27.43
CA THR A 24 -0.01 -3.05 26.51
C THR A 24 -1.21 -3.53 25.70
N VAL A 25 -2.34 -3.82 26.36
CA VAL A 25 -3.55 -4.32 25.69
C VAL A 25 -4.06 -3.31 24.68
N THR A 26 -4.05 -2.01 25.01
CA THR A 26 -4.49 -0.98 24.08
C THR A 26 -3.56 -0.84 22.88
N PHE A 27 -2.24 -0.91 23.10
CA PHE A 27 -1.27 -0.92 22.00
C PHE A 27 -1.49 -2.13 21.09
N LEU A 28 -1.63 -3.34 21.65
CA LEU A 28 -1.90 -4.55 20.88
C LEU A 28 -3.23 -4.47 20.11
N ALA A 29 -4.27 -3.92 20.72
CA ALA A 29 -5.55 -3.68 20.05
C ALA A 29 -5.40 -2.70 18.87
N THR A 30 -4.63 -1.63 19.05
CA THR A 30 -4.35 -0.64 17.99
C THR A 30 -3.53 -1.26 16.85
N VAL A 31 -2.53 -2.10 17.18
CA VAL A 31 -1.73 -2.86 16.21
C VAL A 31 -2.61 -3.80 15.40
N PHE A 32 -3.47 -4.57 16.08
CA PHE A 32 -4.40 -5.49 15.43
C PHE A 32 -5.38 -4.76 14.52
N LEU A 33 -5.99 -3.68 15.00
CA LEU A 33 -6.90 -2.85 14.22
C LEU A 33 -6.21 -2.28 12.97
N THR A 34 -4.97 -1.83 13.11
CA THR A 34 -4.14 -1.36 12.00
C THR A 34 -3.89 -2.46 10.98
N ALA A 35 -3.47 -3.65 11.43
CA ALA A 35 -3.23 -4.80 10.57
C ALA A 35 -4.49 -5.20 9.79
N VAL A 36 -5.64 -5.27 10.47
CA VAL A 36 -6.94 -5.55 9.86
C VAL A 36 -7.30 -4.48 8.83
N ALA A 37 -7.14 -3.19 9.16
CA ALA A 37 -7.45 -2.11 8.23
C ALA A 37 -6.57 -2.15 6.96
N ILE A 38 -5.27 -2.45 7.10
CA ILE A 38 -4.34 -2.65 5.97
C ILE A 38 -4.80 -3.84 5.12
N LEU A 39 -5.12 -4.98 5.74
CA LEU A 39 -5.58 -6.18 5.03
C LEU A 39 -6.92 -5.95 4.31
N LEU A 40 -7.87 -5.27 4.95
CA LEU A 40 -9.15 -4.93 4.34
C LEU A 40 -8.98 -3.99 3.15
N LEU A 41 -8.06 -3.02 3.26
CA LEU A 41 -7.75 -2.10 2.18
C LEU A 41 -7.09 -2.83 1.01
N TYR A 42 -6.11 -3.70 1.27
CA TYR A 42 -5.48 -4.54 0.25
C TYR A 42 -6.48 -5.47 -0.44
N CYS A 43 -7.29 -6.16 0.35
CA CYS A 43 -8.31 -7.05 -0.18
C CYS A 43 -9.43 -6.30 -0.92
N ARG A 44 -9.55 -4.96 -0.83
CA ARG A 44 -10.57 -4.13 -1.51
C ARG A 44 -10.04 -3.25 -2.63
N SER A 45 -8.73 -3.06 -2.73
CA SER A 45 -8.09 -2.13 -3.66
C SER A 45 -8.24 -2.50 -5.14
N GLU A 46 -8.63 -3.74 -5.47
CA GLU A 46 -8.90 -4.17 -6.86
C GLU A 46 -9.92 -3.30 -7.59
N LEU A 47 -10.84 -2.61 -6.90
CA LEU A 47 -11.79 -1.72 -7.56
C LEU A 47 -11.11 -0.48 -8.17
N GLU A 48 -9.97 -0.06 -7.62
CA GLU A 48 -9.10 0.93 -8.24
C GLU A 48 -8.04 0.22 -9.09
N ALA A 49 -8.48 -0.63 -10.03
CA ALA A 49 -7.65 -1.37 -10.99
C ALA A 49 -6.66 -0.48 -11.78
N ARG A 50 -6.78 0.84 -11.66
CA ARG A 50 -5.88 1.85 -12.22
C ARG A 50 -4.71 2.24 -11.31
N ASN A 51 -4.66 1.77 -10.05
CA ASN A 51 -3.54 2.05 -9.16
C ASN A 51 -2.30 1.29 -9.63
N ARG A 52 -1.30 2.05 -10.10
CA ARG A 52 0.03 1.60 -10.56
C ARG A 52 0.82 0.73 -9.56
N ARG A 53 0.30 0.48 -8.36
CA ARG A 53 0.96 -0.32 -7.31
C ARG A 53 0.79 -1.82 -7.44
N HIS A 54 -0.38 -2.29 -7.87
CA HIS A 54 -0.64 -3.73 -7.86
C HIS A 54 0.02 -4.32 -9.10
N ASN A 55 1.04 -5.14 -8.88
CA ASN A 55 1.62 -5.91 -9.97
C ASN A 55 0.76 -7.13 -10.30
N SER A 56 1.22 -7.91 -11.27
CA SER A 56 0.55 -9.15 -11.69
C SER A 56 0.38 -10.15 -10.55
N ILE A 57 1.37 -10.24 -9.64
CA ILE A 57 1.33 -11.14 -8.49
C ILE A 57 0.29 -10.69 -7.47
N ASP A 58 0.21 -9.40 -7.16
CA ASP A 58 -0.83 -8.88 -6.27
C ASP A 58 -2.23 -9.20 -6.80
N ARG A 59 -2.46 -8.96 -8.10
CA ARG A 59 -3.74 -9.29 -8.76
C ARG A 59 -4.04 -10.79 -8.75
N ALA A 60 -3.02 -11.61 -8.97
CA ALA A 60 -3.15 -13.06 -8.91
C ALA A 60 -3.58 -13.53 -7.51
N PHE A 61 -2.93 -12.98 -6.48
CA PHE A 61 -3.20 -13.31 -5.09
C PHE A 61 -4.60 -12.85 -4.65
N THR A 62 -5.00 -11.61 -4.98
CA THR A 62 -6.33 -11.10 -4.64
C THR A 62 -7.44 -11.88 -5.34
N ARG A 63 -7.26 -12.26 -6.62
CA ARG A 63 -8.19 -13.16 -7.33
C ARG A 63 -8.27 -14.54 -6.67
N PHE A 64 -7.13 -15.10 -6.25
CA PHE A 64 -7.07 -16.39 -5.56
C PHE A 64 -7.84 -16.35 -4.24
N VAL A 65 -7.56 -15.36 -3.37
CA VAL A 65 -8.21 -15.22 -2.06
C VAL A 65 -9.73 -15.01 -2.19
N ARG A 66 -10.18 -14.27 -3.20
CA ARG A 66 -11.61 -14.00 -3.42
C ARG A 66 -12.34 -15.17 -4.09
N GLY A 67 -11.64 -16.07 -4.75
CA GLY A 67 -12.25 -17.17 -5.53
C GLY A 67 -13.09 -16.70 -6.72
N VAL A 68 -13.03 -15.42 -7.10
CA VAL A 68 -13.89 -14.84 -8.16
C VAL A 68 -13.26 -15.09 -9.53
N ARG A 69 -13.99 -15.82 -10.39
CA ARG A 69 -13.67 -15.98 -11.81
C ARG A 69 -14.41 -14.89 -12.58
N VAL A 70 -13.66 -13.90 -13.07
CA VAL A 70 -14.13 -12.77 -13.90
C VAL A 70 -15.14 -11.85 -13.19
N PRO A 71 -14.73 -10.65 -12.72
CA PRO A 71 -15.66 -9.71 -12.13
C PRO A 71 -16.65 -9.22 -13.19
N LEU A 72 -17.94 -9.51 -13.03
CA LEU A 72 -18.96 -8.66 -13.64
C LEU A 72 -18.81 -7.25 -13.07
N PRO A 73 -19.04 -6.19 -13.88
CA PRO A 73 -19.01 -4.82 -13.38
C PRO A 73 -19.99 -4.70 -12.20
N PRO A 74 -19.50 -4.30 -11.01
CA PRO A 74 -20.36 -4.23 -9.84
C PRO A 74 -21.45 -3.17 -10.04
N PRO A 75 -22.67 -3.37 -9.51
CA PRO A 75 -23.73 -2.36 -9.58
C PRO A 75 -23.27 -1.02 -8.96
N PRO A 76 -23.77 0.13 -9.43
CA PRO A 76 -23.36 1.45 -8.96
C PRO A 76 -23.42 1.61 -7.42
N LYS A 77 -24.46 1.03 -6.79
CA LYS A 77 -24.62 1.03 -5.32
C LYS A 77 -23.42 0.38 -4.61
N GLN A 78 -22.88 -0.70 -5.18
CA GLN A 78 -21.75 -1.43 -4.63
C GLN A 78 -20.44 -0.67 -4.82
N ILE A 79 -20.25 0.01 -5.96
CA ILE A 79 -19.08 0.87 -6.22
C ILE A 79 -19.03 1.99 -5.18
N ALA A 80 -20.16 2.67 -4.97
CA ALA A 80 -20.20 3.81 -4.08
C ALA A 80 -20.02 3.40 -2.61
N ARG A 81 -20.59 2.25 -2.19
CA ARG A 81 -20.30 1.63 -0.89
C ARG A 81 -18.82 1.28 -0.71
N HIS A 82 -18.17 0.72 -1.74
CA HIS A 82 -16.74 0.41 -1.70
C HIS A 82 -15.90 1.68 -1.55
N HIS A 83 -16.25 2.74 -2.27
CA HIS A 83 -15.55 4.02 -2.19
C HIS A 83 -15.66 4.64 -0.78
N GLY A 84 -16.86 4.63 -0.19
CA GLY A 84 -17.08 5.12 1.18
C GLY A 84 -16.31 4.30 2.24
N ILE A 85 -16.34 2.96 2.13
CA ILE A 85 -15.58 2.09 3.05
C ILE A 85 -14.07 2.33 2.90
N ASN A 86 -13.54 2.37 1.68
CA ASN A 86 -12.12 2.59 1.45
C ASN A 86 -11.70 3.96 1.99
N HIS A 87 -12.49 5.00 1.77
CA HIS A 87 -12.22 6.33 2.32
C HIS A 87 -12.19 6.34 3.85
N ALA A 88 -13.15 5.68 4.52
CA ALA A 88 -13.14 5.53 5.97
C ALA A 88 -11.92 4.73 6.48
N LEU A 89 -11.54 3.64 5.79
CA LEU A 89 -10.34 2.87 6.11
C LEU A 89 -9.06 3.71 5.97
N TRP A 90 -8.99 4.57 4.95
CA TRP A 90 -7.86 5.48 4.78
C TRP A 90 -7.74 6.49 5.92
N ARG A 91 -8.86 7.12 6.30
CA ARG A 91 -8.91 8.05 7.45
C ARG A 91 -8.55 7.34 8.76
N LEU A 92 -9.02 6.10 8.92
CA LEU A 92 -8.66 5.26 10.06
C LEU A 92 -7.18 4.96 10.12
N LEU A 93 -6.58 4.51 9.03
CA LEU A 93 -5.14 4.27 8.98
C LEU A 93 -4.34 5.54 9.25
N GLU A 94 -4.80 6.69 8.75
CA GLU A 94 -4.16 7.97 9.02
C GLU A 94 -4.20 8.34 10.51
N ALA A 95 -5.36 8.23 11.16
CA ALA A 95 -5.51 8.49 12.59
C ALA A 95 -4.71 7.50 13.46
N LEU A 96 -4.77 6.20 13.15
CA LEU A 96 -4.01 5.17 13.85
C LEU A 96 -2.50 5.37 13.68
N SER A 97 -2.05 5.78 12.48
CA SER A 97 -0.65 6.13 12.22
C SER A 97 -0.18 7.25 13.14
N ASP A 98 -0.94 8.35 13.23
CA ASP A 98 -0.60 9.49 14.07
C ASP A 98 -0.61 9.10 15.56
N GLN A 99 -1.60 8.31 15.98
CA GLN A 99 -1.68 7.78 17.34
C GLN A 99 -0.44 6.96 17.68
N GLN A 100 -0.03 6.02 16.83
CA GLN A 100 1.15 5.19 17.06
C GLN A 100 2.41 6.06 17.18
N LEU A 101 2.59 7.02 16.27
CA LEU A 101 3.76 7.90 16.27
C LEU A 101 3.85 8.75 17.54
N ILE A 102 2.74 9.39 17.95
CA ILE A 102 2.69 10.25 19.14
C ILE A 102 2.86 9.41 20.41
N THR A 103 2.11 8.32 20.54
CA THR A 103 2.14 7.48 21.75
C THR A 103 3.47 6.75 21.91
N GLY A 104 4.07 6.24 20.82
CA GLY A 104 5.41 5.66 20.85
C GLY A 104 6.48 6.67 21.25
N THR A 105 6.36 7.91 20.75
CA THR A 105 7.30 9.00 21.13
C THR A 105 7.13 9.39 22.60
N ALA A 106 5.90 9.56 23.07
CA ALA A 106 5.61 9.87 24.47
C ALA A 106 6.12 8.76 25.40
N LEU A 107 5.93 7.50 25.04
CA LEU A 107 6.43 6.35 25.80
C LEU A 107 7.96 6.32 25.82
N ALA A 108 8.63 6.63 24.71
CA ALA A 108 10.09 6.74 24.67
C ALA A 108 10.61 7.85 25.61
N VAL A 109 9.96 9.02 25.60
CA VAL A 109 10.30 10.11 26.53
C VAL A 109 10.06 9.69 27.98
N ALA A 110 8.95 9.01 28.28
CA ALA A 110 8.66 8.50 29.62
C ALA A 110 9.72 7.51 30.10
N VAL A 111 10.20 6.61 29.22
CA VAL A 111 11.32 5.72 29.52
C VAL A 111 12.58 6.51 29.86
N TYR A 112 12.94 7.55 29.11
CA TYR A 112 14.09 8.39 29.43
C TYR A 112 13.96 9.10 30.78
N ILE A 113 12.76 9.58 31.13
CA ILE A 113 12.49 10.17 32.45
C ILE A 113 12.67 9.11 33.55
N ARG A 114 12.14 7.89 33.35
CA ARG A 114 12.29 6.79 34.31
C ARG A 114 13.73 6.27 34.41
N LEU A 115 14.52 6.35 33.35
CA LEU A 115 15.95 6.04 33.38
C LEU A 115 16.73 6.99 34.31
N ALA A 116 16.28 8.22 34.51
CA ALA A 116 16.88 9.13 35.49
C ALA A 116 16.69 8.62 36.94
N ASP A 117 15.62 7.86 37.20
CA ASP A 117 15.36 7.16 38.47
C ASP A 117 15.59 5.65 38.33
N SER A 118 16.73 5.27 37.73
CA SER A 118 17.09 3.88 37.42
C SER A 118 17.16 2.93 38.61
N ALA A 119 17.15 3.43 39.85
CA ALA A 119 17.10 2.62 41.07
C ALA A 119 15.70 2.02 41.30
N ASN A 120 14.64 2.74 40.96
CA ASN A 120 13.24 2.32 41.15
C ASN A 120 12.59 1.83 39.86
N PHE A 121 13.32 1.82 38.75
CA PHE A 121 12.83 1.33 37.47
C PHE A 121 13.41 -0.05 37.20
N SER A 122 12.55 -1.05 36.96
CA SER A 122 12.98 -2.43 36.74
C SER A 122 13.39 -2.71 35.30
N ALA A 123 14.24 -3.72 35.12
CA ALA A 123 14.59 -4.27 33.82
C ALA A 123 13.36 -4.81 33.06
N TYR A 124 12.40 -5.42 33.77
CA TYR A 124 11.12 -5.84 33.19
C TYR A 124 10.38 -4.67 32.55
N SER A 125 10.15 -3.59 33.31
CA SER A 125 9.36 -2.46 32.85
C SER A 125 10.05 -1.76 31.69
N PHE A 126 11.38 -1.62 31.77
CA PHE A 126 12.19 -1.10 30.67
C PHE A 126 12.06 -1.94 29.40
N ARG A 127 12.18 -3.26 29.49
CA ARG A 127 12.09 -4.18 28.34
C ARG A 127 10.68 -4.16 27.73
N MET A 128 9.65 -4.16 28.56
CA MET A 128 8.25 -4.12 28.13
C MET A 128 7.94 -2.80 27.41
N ALA A 129 8.40 -1.68 27.97
CA ALA A 129 8.30 -0.36 27.34
C ALA A 129 9.00 -0.34 25.98
N THR A 130 10.22 -0.85 25.93
CA THR A 130 11.03 -0.89 24.71
C THR A 130 10.35 -1.71 23.62
N ALA A 131 9.84 -2.90 23.95
CA ALA A 131 9.10 -3.74 23.02
C ALA A 131 7.83 -3.04 22.50
N THR A 132 7.15 -2.27 23.34
CA THR A 132 5.95 -1.50 22.98
C THR A 132 6.30 -0.31 22.06
N ILE A 133 7.34 0.47 22.36
CA ILE A 133 7.82 1.56 21.51
C ILE A 133 8.28 1.01 20.15
N TRP A 134 9.00 -0.10 20.16
CA TRP A 134 9.42 -0.82 18.96
C TRP A 134 8.21 -1.25 18.11
N LEU A 135 7.21 -1.88 18.72
CA LEU A 135 6.01 -2.34 18.00
C LEU A 135 5.20 -1.14 17.44
N SER A 136 5.17 -0.02 18.17
CA SER A 136 4.60 1.24 17.69
C SER A 136 5.33 1.75 16.44
N CYS A 137 6.68 1.77 16.46
CA CYS A 137 7.49 2.15 15.30
C CYS A 137 7.20 1.28 14.07
N LEU A 138 7.14 -0.04 14.27
CA LEU A 138 6.81 -0.99 13.20
C LEU A 138 5.42 -0.71 12.64
N THR A 139 4.41 -0.62 13.52
CA THR A 139 3.02 -0.37 13.14
C THR A 139 2.88 0.92 12.36
N HIS A 140 3.58 1.97 12.79
CA HIS A 140 3.64 3.23 12.07
C HIS A 140 4.33 3.09 10.70
N MET A 141 5.47 2.42 10.57
CA MET A 141 6.07 2.17 9.24
C MET A 141 5.13 1.43 8.29
N CYS A 142 4.31 0.55 8.85
CA CYS A 142 3.34 -0.25 8.13
C CYS A 142 2.12 0.57 7.68
N THR A 143 1.63 1.50 8.49
CA THR A 143 0.62 2.47 8.03
C THR A 143 1.18 3.34 6.92
N LEU A 144 2.46 3.77 6.96
CA LEU A 144 3.07 4.52 5.87
C LEU A 144 3.11 3.74 4.56
N ALA A 145 3.36 2.44 4.62
CA ALA A 145 3.35 1.55 3.46
C ALA A 145 1.99 1.59 2.76
N ALA A 146 0.91 1.43 3.53
CA ALA A 146 -0.45 1.58 3.04
C ALA A 146 -0.70 3.01 2.54
N LEU A 147 -0.50 4.02 3.39
CA LEU A 147 -0.85 5.43 3.17
C LEU A 147 -0.01 6.16 2.12
N ARG A 148 1.08 5.57 1.61
CA ARG A 148 2.01 6.25 0.69
C ARG A 148 1.30 6.93 -0.51
N ASP A 149 0.12 6.46 -0.94
CA ASP A 149 -0.65 7.01 -2.07
C ASP A 149 -1.68 8.09 -1.70
N ARG A 150 -2.05 8.25 -0.44
CA ARG A 150 -3.09 9.20 -0.03
C ARG A 150 -2.71 10.08 1.16
N PHE A 151 -1.41 10.30 1.38
CA PHE A 151 -0.96 11.27 2.37
C PHE A 151 -1.55 12.67 2.11
N MET A 152 -2.31 13.16 3.10
CA MET A 152 -2.86 14.51 3.06
C MET A 152 -1.74 15.54 3.28
N PRO A 153 -1.70 16.64 2.51
CA PRO A 153 -0.62 17.63 2.57
C PRO A 153 -0.59 18.39 3.91
N GLY A 154 -1.72 18.49 4.62
CA GLY A 154 -1.86 19.32 5.82
C GLY A 154 -1.05 18.89 7.05
N GLY A 155 -0.56 17.64 7.11
CA GLY A 155 0.18 17.11 8.26
C GLY A 155 1.61 16.64 7.96
N GLN A 156 2.05 16.75 6.71
CA GLN A 156 3.26 16.04 6.27
C GLN A 156 4.53 16.47 7.01
N LYS A 157 4.68 17.77 7.31
CA LYS A 157 5.91 18.31 7.92
C LYS A 157 6.10 17.82 9.35
N TRP A 158 5.07 17.90 10.19
CA TRP A 158 5.19 17.47 11.59
C TRP A 158 5.38 15.95 11.67
N ARG A 159 4.68 15.18 10.81
CA ARG A 159 4.86 13.73 10.72
C ARG A 159 6.30 13.38 10.36
N LEU A 160 6.90 14.09 9.41
CA LEU A 160 8.30 13.88 9.03
C LEU A 160 9.26 14.14 10.19
N VAL A 161 9.02 15.20 10.98
CA VAL A 161 9.81 15.48 12.18
C VAL A 161 9.66 14.35 13.19
N ALA A 162 8.43 13.93 13.50
CA ALA A 162 8.19 12.86 14.45
C ALA A 162 8.75 11.50 13.96
N MET A 163 8.75 11.25 12.65
CA MET A 163 9.40 10.09 12.02
C MET A 163 10.92 10.06 12.21
N VAL A 164 11.56 11.20 12.44
CA VAL A 164 13.00 11.28 12.76
C VAL A 164 13.20 11.16 14.27
N VAL A 165 12.40 11.88 15.05
CA VAL A 165 12.53 11.92 16.51
C VAL A 165 12.33 10.53 17.13
N LEU A 166 11.31 9.78 16.71
CA LEU A 166 10.99 8.49 17.32
C LEU A 166 12.13 7.46 17.16
N PRO A 167 12.70 7.19 15.96
CA PRO A 167 13.87 6.31 15.82
C PRO A 167 15.11 6.79 16.58
N VAL A 168 15.34 8.11 16.66
CA VAL A 168 16.47 8.68 17.42
C VAL A 168 16.33 8.39 18.92
N LEU A 169 15.12 8.51 19.47
CA LEU A 169 14.84 8.15 20.86
C LEU A 169 14.85 6.62 21.08
N LEU A 170 14.34 5.84 20.13
CA LEU A 170 14.27 4.39 20.28
C LEU A 170 15.64 3.72 20.19
N ALA A 171 16.55 4.18 19.32
CA ALA A 171 17.80 3.46 19.04
C ALA A 171 18.66 3.18 20.30
N PRO A 172 18.90 4.15 21.22
CA PRO A 172 19.65 3.87 22.44
C PRO A 172 18.89 2.95 23.41
N ILE A 173 17.59 3.18 23.60
CA ILE A 173 16.73 2.35 24.47
C ILE A 173 16.77 0.88 24.00
N LEU A 174 16.63 0.68 22.69
CA LEU A 174 16.66 -0.63 22.07
C LEU A 174 18.02 -1.31 22.19
N PHE A 175 19.11 -0.57 21.97
CA PHE A 175 20.46 -1.07 22.17
C PHE A 175 20.65 -1.60 23.59
N LEU A 176 20.22 -0.82 24.59
CA LEU A 176 20.31 -1.17 25.99
C LEU A 176 19.44 -2.39 26.36
N SER A 177 18.21 -2.44 25.83
CA SER A 177 17.24 -3.51 26.18
C SER A 177 17.66 -4.92 25.75
N ASN A 178 18.57 -5.02 24.79
CA ASN A 178 19.03 -6.29 24.23
C ASN A 178 20.24 -6.87 24.97
N PHE A 179 20.79 -6.19 25.98
CA PHE A 179 21.88 -6.77 26.76
C PHE A 179 21.39 -7.92 27.64
N PRO A 180 22.27 -8.92 27.93
CA PRO A 180 21.90 -10.09 28.72
C PRO A 180 21.31 -9.78 30.10
N SER A 181 21.83 -8.78 30.81
CA SER A 181 21.35 -8.40 32.15
C SER A 181 19.87 -8.01 32.16
N PHE A 182 19.40 -7.33 31.11
CA PHE A 182 18.00 -6.93 30.96
C PHE A 182 17.07 -8.08 30.56
N ILE A 183 17.64 -9.17 30.02
CA ILE A 183 16.89 -10.33 29.54
C ILE A 183 16.72 -11.38 30.62
N LEU A 184 17.77 -11.62 31.41
CA LEU A 184 17.87 -12.76 32.33
C LEU A 184 17.19 -12.53 33.67
N ASP A 185 17.28 -11.31 34.25
CA ASP A 185 16.73 -11.00 35.57
C ASP A 185 15.71 -9.84 35.50
N PRO A 186 14.42 -10.12 35.25
CA PRO A 186 13.38 -9.09 35.08
C PRO A 186 13.14 -8.25 36.34
N ALA A 187 13.45 -8.79 37.53
CA ALA A 187 13.25 -8.12 38.83
C ALA A 187 14.39 -7.15 39.20
N LEU A 188 15.47 -7.13 38.43
CA LEU A 188 16.62 -6.27 38.71
C LEU A 188 16.28 -4.80 38.41
N SER A 189 16.75 -3.88 39.23
CA SER A 189 16.72 -2.45 38.91
C SER A 189 17.59 -2.18 37.67
N VAL A 190 17.19 -1.22 36.85
CA VAL A 190 17.94 -0.83 35.65
C VAL A 190 19.37 -0.44 36.03
N ARG A 191 19.57 0.26 37.15
CA ARG A 191 20.89 0.61 37.68
C ARG A 191 21.77 -0.62 37.89
N CYS A 192 21.27 -1.65 38.57
CA CYS A 192 22.05 -2.86 38.81
C CYS A 192 22.24 -3.68 37.53
N ALA A 193 21.29 -3.64 36.58
CA ALA A 193 21.44 -4.26 35.27
C ALA A 193 22.58 -3.64 34.44
N PHE A 194 22.80 -2.32 34.59
CA PHE A 194 23.96 -1.62 34.02
C PHE A 194 25.28 -2.07 34.64
N ASP A 195 25.34 -2.18 35.97
CA ASP A 195 26.57 -2.58 36.68
C ASP A 195 27.00 -4.01 36.32
N GLN A 196 26.03 -4.89 36.04
CA GLN A 196 26.28 -6.26 35.59
C GLN A 196 26.76 -6.38 34.14
N PHE A 197 26.83 -5.31 33.35
CA PHE A 197 27.29 -5.40 31.95
C PHE A 197 28.70 -5.97 31.81
N SER A 198 29.59 -5.66 32.76
CA SER A 198 30.98 -6.13 32.74
C SER A 198 31.12 -7.62 33.07
N VAL A 199 30.10 -8.24 33.66
CA VAL A 199 30.13 -9.64 34.12
C VAL A 199 30.03 -10.60 32.94
N TYR A 200 29.36 -10.19 31.86
CA TYR A 200 29.24 -11.02 30.65
C TYR A 200 30.52 -10.94 29.81
N GLY A 201 31.02 -12.11 29.40
CA GLY A 201 32.23 -12.20 28.56
C GLY A 201 32.10 -11.42 27.24
N PRO A 202 33.23 -10.97 26.65
CA PRO A 202 33.23 -10.08 25.48
C PRO A 202 32.52 -10.67 24.26
N LEU A 203 32.55 -12.00 24.09
CA LEU A 203 31.86 -12.68 23.00
C LEU A 203 30.33 -12.50 23.09
N THR A 204 29.74 -12.74 24.27
CA THR A 204 28.31 -12.58 24.50
C THR A 204 27.88 -11.15 24.24
N THR A 205 28.59 -10.18 24.83
CA THR A 205 28.34 -8.75 24.64
C THR A 205 28.43 -8.34 23.17
N THR A 206 29.38 -8.89 22.41
CA THR A 206 29.52 -8.63 20.97
C THR A 206 28.34 -9.18 20.17
N ILE A 207 27.88 -10.40 20.46
CA ILE A 207 26.74 -11.03 19.75
C ILE A 207 25.46 -10.21 19.95
N PHE A 208 25.13 -9.86 21.20
CA PHE A 208 23.95 -9.05 21.51
C PHE A 208 24.07 -7.61 20.96
N GLY A 209 25.27 -7.03 20.97
CA GLY A 209 25.55 -5.74 20.34
C GLY A 209 25.32 -5.76 18.83
N LEU A 210 25.80 -6.81 18.13
CA LEU A 210 25.57 -6.98 16.69
C LEU A 210 24.09 -7.19 16.35
N GLN A 211 23.38 -8.00 17.15
CA GLN A 211 21.94 -8.17 17.00
C GLN A 211 21.19 -6.85 17.17
N SER A 212 21.57 -6.04 18.16
CA SER A 212 20.99 -4.71 18.38
C SER A 212 21.28 -3.77 17.21
N ALA A 213 22.52 -3.74 16.73
CA ALA A 213 22.92 -2.91 15.59
C ALA A 213 22.14 -3.27 14.33
N LEU A 214 21.96 -4.56 14.03
CA LEU A 214 21.15 -5.02 12.90
C LEU A 214 19.69 -4.56 13.03
N THR A 215 19.13 -4.74 14.23
CA THR A 215 17.76 -4.38 14.57
C THR A 215 17.53 -2.86 14.45
N ILE A 216 18.47 -2.03 14.90
CA ILE A 216 18.47 -0.56 14.73
C ILE A 216 18.60 -0.19 13.25
N MET A 217 19.51 -0.83 12.51
CA MET A 217 19.72 -0.60 11.08
C MET A 217 18.43 -0.88 10.28
N LEU A 218 17.69 -1.92 10.64
CA LEU A 218 16.39 -2.25 10.04
C LEU A 218 15.35 -1.15 10.27
N ILE A 219 15.22 -0.63 11.50
CA ILE A 219 14.28 0.47 11.79
C ILE A 219 14.70 1.74 11.05
N VAL A 220 15.95 2.17 11.22
CA VAL A 220 16.44 3.42 10.63
C VAL A 220 16.34 3.34 9.11
N GLY A 221 16.73 2.22 8.51
CA GLY A 221 16.62 1.98 7.08
C GLY A 221 15.16 1.97 6.59
N GLY A 222 14.26 1.34 7.34
CA GLY A 222 12.83 1.32 7.06
C GLY A 222 12.21 2.73 7.05
N TYR A 223 12.45 3.51 8.10
CA TYR A 223 12.00 4.90 8.20
C TYR A 223 12.60 5.78 7.11
N THR A 224 13.92 5.68 6.90
CA THR A 224 14.62 6.47 5.88
C THR A 224 14.01 6.22 4.49
N ARG A 225 13.81 4.94 4.12
CA ARG A 225 13.16 4.58 2.85
C ARG A 225 11.76 5.19 2.73
N ARG A 226 10.92 5.07 3.76
CA ARG A 226 9.55 5.60 3.73
C ARG A 226 9.50 7.13 3.72
N MET A 227 10.41 7.80 4.42
CA MET A 227 10.55 9.25 4.37
C MET A 227 10.93 9.72 2.96
N PHE A 228 11.89 9.06 2.31
CA PHE A 228 12.25 9.36 0.92
C PHE A 228 11.06 9.19 -0.03
N ASP A 229 10.26 8.13 0.14
CA ASP A 229 9.04 7.93 -0.64
C ASP A 229 8.05 9.08 -0.47
N VAL A 230 7.84 9.55 0.76
CA VAL A 230 6.94 10.65 1.09
C VAL A 230 7.46 12.00 0.52
N LEU A 231 8.75 12.26 0.63
CA LEU A 231 9.40 13.48 0.13
C LEU A 231 9.39 13.56 -1.40
N ASN A 232 9.79 12.47 -2.08
CA ASN A 232 9.80 12.40 -3.54
C ASN A 232 8.41 12.60 -4.12
N ARG A 233 7.37 12.14 -3.42
CA ARG A 233 6.00 12.24 -3.88
C ARG A 233 5.43 13.65 -3.78
N SER A 234 5.70 14.37 -2.69
CA SER A 234 5.33 15.80 -2.56
C SER A 234 5.88 16.62 -3.73
N ASN A 235 7.12 16.31 -4.14
CA ASN A 235 7.75 16.97 -5.28
C ASN A 235 7.08 16.59 -6.62
N TRP A 236 6.61 15.35 -6.75
CA TRP A 236 5.94 14.87 -7.96
C TRP A 236 4.56 15.53 -8.15
N GLN A 237 3.71 15.53 -7.11
CA GLN A 237 2.38 16.17 -7.16
C GLN A 237 2.46 17.68 -7.43
N ARG A 238 3.46 18.37 -6.83
CA ARG A 238 3.66 19.80 -7.08
C ARG A 238 3.99 20.07 -8.55
N ARG A 239 4.63 19.12 -9.22
CA ARG A 239 5.09 19.28 -10.60
C ARG A 239 3.98 19.02 -11.63
N GLU A 240 3.04 18.11 -11.38
CA GLU A 240 1.87 17.95 -12.26
C GLU A 240 0.93 19.16 -12.22
N ARG A 241 0.85 19.87 -11.10
CA ARG A 241 -0.08 21.01 -10.94
C ARG A 241 0.38 22.28 -11.68
N TRP A 242 1.66 22.37 -12.04
CA TRP A 242 2.21 23.56 -12.73
C TRP A 242 3.06 23.16 -13.95
N PRO A 243 2.45 22.69 -15.05
CA PRO A 243 3.19 22.40 -16.27
C PRO A 243 3.82 23.67 -16.89
N ASP A 244 3.14 24.82 -16.76
CA ASP A 244 3.44 26.02 -17.57
C ASP A 244 3.76 27.29 -16.75
N GLY A 245 4.10 27.14 -15.46
CA GLY A 245 4.46 28.29 -14.62
C GLY A 245 5.77 28.94 -15.08
N PRO A 246 5.84 30.29 -15.25
CA PRO A 246 7.00 30.97 -15.77
C PRO A 246 8.26 30.69 -14.94
N SER A 247 9.32 30.36 -15.66
CA SER A 247 10.59 29.71 -15.30
C SER A 247 11.53 30.46 -14.34
N GLY A 248 11.02 31.38 -13.52
CA GLY A 248 11.86 32.36 -12.82
C GLY A 248 12.69 31.85 -11.64
N TYR A 249 12.21 30.89 -10.84
CA TYR A 249 12.86 30.56 -9.55
C TYR A 249 12.99 29.06 -9.23
N GLY A 250 12.70 28.18 -10.18
CA GLY A 250 12.70 26.72 -9.97
C GLY A 250 13.84 25.93 -10.65
N ASN A 251 14.81 26.58 -11.29
CA ASN A 251 15.71 25.90 -12.23
C ASN A 251 16.56 24.79 -11.62
N TRP A 252 16.97 24.87 -10.34
CA TRP A 252 17.80 23.81 -9.74
C TRP A 252 17.01 22.52 -9.43
N VAL A 253 15.78 22.66 -8.91
CA VAL A 253 14.91 21.51 -8.59
C VAL A 253 14.23 20.94 -9.85
N ILE A 254 13.94 21.78 -10.85
CA ILE A 254 13.43 21.37 -12.16
C ILE A 254 14.51 20.65 -12.98
N TRP A 255 15.76 21.11 -13.00
CA TRP A 255 16.84 20.45 -13.72
C TRP A 255 17.16 19.03 -13.18
N HIS A 256 17.25 18.86 -11.85
CA HIS A 256 17.41 17.53 -11.24
C HIS A 256 16.26 16.57 -11.54
N SER A 257 15.09 17.10 -11.89
CA SER A 257 13.93 16.27 -12.19
C SER A 257 13.74 15.87 -13.63
N HIS A 258 14.11 16.72 -14.59
CA HIS A 258 14.11 16.31 -15.99
C HIS A 258 15.14 15.21 -16.20
N PHE A 259 16.24 15.24 -15.44
CA PHE A 259 17.27 14.22 -15.46
C PHE A 259 16.85 12.92 -14.76
N THR A 260 16.29 12.98 -13.54
CA THR A 260 15.74 11.78 -12.88
C THR A 260 14.52 11.22 -13.61
N ARG A 261 13.74 12.04 -14.33
CA ARG A 261 12.70 11.57 -15.26
C ARG A 261 13.30 10.72 -16.37
N GLY A 262 14.37 11.17 -17.01
CA GLY A 262 15.08 10.41 -18.03
C GLY A 262 15.53 9.04 -17.50
N ALA A 263 16.21 9.00 -16.35
CA ALA A 263 16.69 7.75 -15.76
C ALA A 263 15.57 6.83 -15.26
N LEU A 264 14.51 7.37 -14.65
CA LEU A 264 13.37 6.58 -14.16
C LEU A 264 12.47 6.08 -15.29
N GLN A 265 12.22 6.90 -16.31
CA GLN A 265 11.53 6.45 -17.53
C GLN A 265 12.40 5.43 -18.25
N GLU A 266 13.69 5.68 -18.44
CA GLU A 266 14.58 4.70 -19.06
C GLU A 266 14.62 3.39 -18.27
N ALA A 267 14.63 3.43 -16.94
CA ALA A 267 14.52 2.24 -16.11
C ALA A 267 13.15 1.54 -16.22
N ALA A 268 12.05 2.30 -16.34
CA ALA A 268 10.71 1.76 -16.56
C ALA A 268 10.59 1.13 -17.96
N THR A 269 11.04 1.82 -19.01
CA THR A 269 11.07 1.31 -20.38
C THR A 269 11.98 0.09 -20.49
N LYS A 270 13.19 0.11 -19.91
CA LYS A 270 14.08 -1.08 -19.85
C LYS A 270 13.40 -2.24 -19.15
N ARG A 271 12.58 -1.97 -18.14
CA ARG A 271 11.83 -3.00 -17.45
C ARG A 271 10.70 -3.57 -18.29
N ASP A 272 9.97 -2.73 -19.01
CA ASP A 272 8.89 -3.17 -19.89
C ASP A 272 9.43 -3.92 -21.11
N VAL A 273 10.58 -3.51 -21.65
CA VAL A 273 11.36 -4.27 -22.65
C VAL A 273 11.80 -5.61 -22.07
N ALA A 274 12.40 -5.65 -20.88
CA ALA A 274 12.83 -6.90 -20.26
C ALA A 274 11.66 -7.86 -19.98
N LYS A 275 10.50 -7.32 -19.57
CA LYS A 275 9.25 -8.09 -19.43
C LYS A 275 8.83 -8.68 -20.77
N PHE A 276 8.78 -7.86 -21.82
CA PHE A 276 8.41 -8.31 -23.16
C PHE A 276 9.35 -9.39 -23.69
N CYS A 277 10.67 -9.19 -23.59
CA CYS A 277 11.66 -10.21 -23.97
C CYS A 277 11.51 -11.49 -23.15
N LEU A 278 11.21 -11.40 -21.84
CA LEU A 278 10.93 -12.57 -21.03
C LEU A 278 9.68 -13.30 -21.51
N VAL A 279 8.59 -12.60 -21.83
CA VAL A 279 7.39 -13.22 -22.40
C VAL A 279 7.74 -13.97 -23.67
N MET A 280 8.46 -13.32 -24.59
CA MET A 280 8.86 -13.89 -25.86
C MET A 280 9.74 -15.14 -25.67
N SER A 281 10.73 -15.07 -24.77
CA SER A 281 11.55 -16.25 -24.44
C SER A 281 10.73 -17.38 -23.79
N VAL A 282 9.75 -17.08 -22.94
CA VAL A 282 8.87 -18.11 -22.36
C VAL A 282 7.95 -18.71 -23.43
N THR A 283 7.55 -17.93 -24.43
CA THR A 283 6.77 -18.44 -25.56
C THR A 283 7.60 -19.32 -26.49
N GLU A 284 8.85 -18.94 -26.76
CA GLU A 284 9.79 -19.65 -27.64
C GLU A 284 10.45 -20.88 -26.99
N ALA A 285 10.61 -20.89 -25.66
CA ALA A 285 11.26 -21.96 -24.89
C ALA A 285 10.52 -23.32 -24.90
N GLU A 286 9.43 -23.44 -25.65
CA GLU A 286 8.83 -24.73 -26.01
C GLU A 286 9.85 -25.65 -26.73
N ARG A 287 10.96 -25.07 -27.23
CA ARG A 287 12.04 -25.78 -27.92
C ARG A 287 13.27 -26.16 -27.07
N ASP A 288 13.61 -25.41 -26.03
CA ASP A 288 14.93 -25.48 -25.37
C ASP A 288 14.93 -26.12 -23.97
N GLY A 289 13.81 -26.69 -23.52
CA GLY A 289 13.74 -27.47 -22.28
C GLY A 289 13.55 -26.62 -21.00
N LEU A 290 12.71 -27.12 -20.10
CA LEU A 290 12.22 -26.41 -18.91
C LEU A 290 13.33 -25.99 -17.92
N PHE A 291 14.45 -26.72 -17.89
CA PHE A 291 15.54 -26.51 -16.92
C PHE A 291 16.31 -25.20 -17.13
N GLU A 292 16.52 -24.76 -18.38
CA GLU A 292 17.22 -23.49 -18.64
C GLU A 292 16.34 -22.26 -18.39
N LEU A 293 15.02 -22.42 -18.55
CA LEU A 293 14.05 -21.34 -18.37
C LEU A 293 13.73 -21.10 -16.89
N ALA A 294 13.74 -22.15 -16.08
CA ALA A 294 13.41 -22.11 -14.65
C ALA A 294 14.11 -21.00 -13.86
N PRO A 295 15.45 -20.80 -13.91
CA PRO A 295 16.11 -19.74 -13.14
C PRO A 295 15.74 -18.33 -13.62
N LYS A 296 15.51 -18.14 -14.93
CA LYS A 296 15.09 -16.84 -15.50
C LYS A 296 13.67 -16.48 -15.04
N VAL A 297 12.76 -17.44 -15.12
CA VAL A 297 11.37 -17.29 -14.65
C VAL A 297 11.33 -17.07 -13.15
N PHE A 298 12.09 -17.86 -12.37
CA PHE A 298 12.18 -17.70 -10.93
C PHE A 298 12.74 -16.32 -10.54
N GLY A 299 13.84 -15.88 -11.16
CA GLY A 299 14.43 -14.56 -10.90
C GLY A 299 13.46 -13.41 -11.23
N TYR A 300 12.67 -13.56 -12.30
CA TYR A 300 11.61 -12.61 -12.62
C TYR A 300 10.47 -12.63 -11.60
N LEU A 301 9.93 -13.80 -11.27
CA LEU A 301 8.85 -13.95 -10.30
C LEU A 301 9.27 -13.43 -8.92
N PHE A 302 10.50 -13.70 -8.51
CA PHE A 302 11.06 -13.17 -7.28
C PHE A 302 11.17 -11.64 -7.32
N ARG A 303 11.62 -11.07 -8.44
CA ARG A 303 11.69 -9.61 -8.60
C ARG A 303 10.32 -8.95 -8.60
N GLU A 304 9.33 -9.56 -9.23
CA GLU A 304 7.95 -9.09 -9.17
C GLU A 304 7.41 -9.25 -7.74
N LEU A 305 7.64 -10.38 -7.07
CA LEU A 305 7.19 -10.60 -5.70
C LEU A 305 7.81 -9.55 -4.78
N ALA A 306 9.13 -9.34 -4.82
CA ALA A 306 9.85 -8.35 -4.02
C ALA A 306 9.36 -6.90 -4.21
N GLN A 307 8.64 -6.64 -5.31
CA GLN A 307 8.05 -5.33 -5.62
C GLN A 307 6.54 -5.28 -5.45
N SER A 308 5.90 -6.43 -5.21
CA SER A 308 4.49 -6.52 -4.92
C SER A 308 4.17 -5.93 -3.55
N TYR A 309 2.93 -5.48 -3.38
CA TYR A 309 2.44 -5.10 -2.07
C TYR A 309 2.34 -6.31 -1.13
N LEU A 310 2.10 -7.51 -1.67
CA LEU A 310 2.14 -8.77 -0.92
C LEU A 310 3.46 -8.99 -0.19
N TRP A 311 4.60 -8.62 -0.80
CA TRP A 311 5.89 -8.70 -0.12
C TRP A 311 6.01 -7.71 1.03
N GLU A 312 5.46 -6.50 0.87
CA GLU A 312 5.35 -5.55 1.99
C GLU A 312 4.45 -6.11 3.12
N LEU A 313 3.37 -6.83 2.78
CA LEU A 313 2.52 -7.54 3.77
C LEU A 313 3.22 -8.73 4.43
N ALA A 314 4.11 -9.44 3.73
CA ALA A 314 4.90 -10.51 4.33
C ALA A 314 5.88 -9.95 5.38
N TRP A 315 6.55 -8.85 5.06
CA TRP A 315 7.39 -8.12 6.02
C TRP A 315 6.59 -7.54 7.18
N LEU A 316 5.41 -6.98 6.91
CA LEU A 316 4.46 -6.52 7.94
C LEU A 316 4.16 -7.63 8.94
N ALA A 317 3.76 -8.80 8.44
CA ALA A 317 3.44 -9.94 9.29
C ALA A 317 4.65 -10.41 10.08
N PHE A 318 5.83 -10.48 9.46
CA PHE A 318 7.09 -10.77 10.15
C PHE A 318 7.31 -9.80 11.33
N PHE A 319 7.22 -8.50 11.08
CA PHE A 319 7.44 -7.47 12.09
C PHE A 319 6.42 -7.55 13.24
N TYR A 320 5.15 -7.79 12.92
CA TYR A 320 4.12 -7.98 13.95
C TYR A 320 4.34 -9.23 14.77
N THR A 321 4.62 -10.37 14.14
CA THR A 321 4.92 -11.61 14.87
C THR A 321 6.12 -11.42 15.79
N PHE A 322 7.20 -10.81 15.30
CA PHE A 322 8.39 -10.50 16.09
C PHE A 322 8.08 -9.60 17.30
N GLY A 323 7.39 -8.48 17.07
CA GLY A 323 7.07 -7.52 18.12
C GLY A 323 6.06 -8.05 19.15
N ILE A 324 4.99 -8.72 18.70
CA ILE A 324 4.00 -9.35 19.58
C ILE A 324 4.65 -10.46 20.41
N THR A 325 5.47 -11.31 19.79
CA THR A 325 6.19 -12.37 20.52
C THR A 325 7.11 -11.76 21.59
N SER A 326 7.81 -10.68 21.27
CA SER A 326 8.68 -9.97 22.23
C SER A 326 7.88 -9.44 23.44
N ILE A 327 6.69 -8.88 23.20
CA ILE A 327 5.77 -8.44 24.25
C ILE A 327 5.27 -9.62 25.07
N VAL A 328 4.77 -10.69 24.43
CA VAL A 328 4.20 -11.87 25.12
C VAL A 328 5.25 -12.56 25.98
N ILE A 329 6.48 -12.71 25.48
CA ILE A 329 7.57 -13.35 26.22
C ILE A 329 7.98 -12.49 27.41
N THR A 330 8.08 -11.17 27.22
CA THR A 330 8.38 -10.26 28.33
C THR A 330 7.26 -10.34 29.36
N TRP A 331 6.00 -10.28 28.92
CA TRP A 331 4.83 -10.32 29.77
C TRP A 331 4.73 -11.62 30.58
N ALA A 332 5.06 -12.76 29.98
CA ALA A 332 5.09 -14.07 30.63
C ALA A 332 6.20 -14.22 31.69
N ALA A 333 7.15 -13.28 31.77
CA ALA A 333 8.23 -13.32 32.76
C ALA A 333 7.77 -12.91 34.17
N LEU A 334 6.56 -12.37 34.34
CA LEU A 334 6.00 -11.99 35.65
C LEU A 334 4.67 -12.69 35.95
N PRO A 335 4.35 -12.92 37.25
CA PRO A 335 3.05 -13.41 37.66
C PRO A 335 1.92 -12.40 37.36
N LEU A 336 0.79 -12.88 36.84
CA LEU A 336 -0.36 -12.07 36.38
C LEU A 336 -0.94 -11.10 37.42
N LEU A 337 -0.79 -11.38 38.71
CA LEU A 337 -1.43 -10.60 39.78
C LEU A 337 -0.78 -9.23 40.02
N SER A 338 0.49 -9.04 39.68
CA SER A 338 1.21 -7.78 39.96
C SER A 338 0.91 -6.66 38.95
N GLN A 339 0.00 -6.87 37.99
CA GLN A 339 -0.18 -6.01 36.81
C GLN A 339 -1.54 -5.29 36.76
N TRP A 340 -2.38 -5.44 37.78
CA TRP A 340 -3.80 -5.02 37.75
C TRP A 340 -4.08 -3.62 38.31
N SER A 341 -3.07 -2.79 38.59
CA SER A 341 -3.31 -1.41 39.02
C SER A 341 -3.67 -0.53 37.82
N LEU A 342 -4.89 0.01 37.82
CA LEU A 342 -5.35 1.02 36.86
C LEU A 342 -4.72 2.37 37.22
N SER A 343 -3.69 2.77 36.48
CA SER A 343 -3.07 4.09 36.62
C SER A 343 -3.51 5.05 35.51
N PHE A 344 -3.25 6.34 35.70
CA PHE A 344 -3.56 7.36 34.68
C PHE A 344 -2.87 7.06 33.34
N GLY A 345 -1.65 6.52 33.36
CA GLY A 345 -0.91 6.12 32.16
C GLY A 345 -1.65 5.10 31.28
N GLN A 346 -2.52 4.27 31.88
CA GLN A 346 -3.32 3.27 31.15
C GLN A 346 -4.58 3.84 30.52
N LEU A 347 -5.20 4.85 31.13
CA LEU A 347 -6.44 5.47 30.63
C LEU A 347 -6.21 6.30 29.36
N VAL A 348 -5.03 6.90 29.22
CA VAL A 348 -4.71 7.78 28.08
C VAL A 348 -4.73 7.01 26.75
N PRO A 349 -4.00 5.89 26.56
CA PRO A 349 -4.07 5.11 25.32
C PRO A 349 -5.49 4.62 25.01
N ILE A 350 -6.23 4.16 26.03
CA ILE A 350 -7.62 3.67 25.87
C ILE A 350 -8.50 4.79 25.33
N SER A 351 -8.43 5.96 25.96
CA SER A 351 -9.18 7.14 25.55
C SER A 351 -8.83 7.56 24.12
N LEU A 352 -7.54 7.58 23.76
CA LEU A 352 -7.10 7.90 22.41
C LEU A 352 -7.64 6.92 21.36
N LEU A 353 -7.69 5.62 21.67
CA LEU A 353 -8.28 4.62 20.77
C LEU A 353 -9.77 4.91 20.52
N PHE A 354 -10.54 5.23 21.56
CA PHE A 354 -11.96 5.60 21.43
C PHE A 354 -12.15 6.91 20.66
N PHE A 355 -11.35 7.94 20.96
CA PHE A 355 -11.45 9.24 20.30
C PHE A 355 -11.12 9.20 18.81
N ASN A 356 -10.26 8.27 18.37
CA ASN A 356 -10.00 8.10 16.95
C ASN A 356 -11.17 7.44 16.20
N LEU A 357 -11.87 6.49 16.82
CA LEU A 357 -12.95 5.73 16.17
C LEU A 357 -14.22 6.57 15.94
N ALA A 358 -14.58 7.45 16.88
CA ALA A 358 -15.85 8.18 16.81
C ALA A 358 -15.96 9.16 15.62
N PRO A 359 -14.98 10.03 15.33
CA PRO A 359 -15.02 10.94 14.19
C PRO A 359 -15.05 10.20 12.85
N ILE A 360 -14.30 9.10 12.74
CA ILE A 360 -14.24 8.28 11.52
C ILE A 360 -15.59 7.63 11.24
N TYR A 361 -16.24 7.11 12.28
CA TYR A 361 -17.58 6.54 12.14
C TYR A 361 -18.59 7.60 11.70
N GLY A 362 -18.50 8.83 12.25
CA GLY A 362 -19.30 9.97 11.80
C GLY A 362 -19.08 10.30 10.32
N GLU A 363 -17.82 10.47 9.90
CA GLU A 363 -17.47 10.79 8.50
C GLU A 363 -17.91 9.68 7.53
N TYR A 364 -17.73 8.41 7.91
CA TYR A 364 -18.21 7.26 7.12
C TYR A 364 -19.73 7.30 6.93
N LYS A 365 -20.48 7.54 8.02
CA LYS A 365 -21.93 7.62 7.97
C LYS A 365 -22.40 8.76 7.08
N ASP A 366 -21.78 9.94 7.20
CA ASP A 366 -22.11 11.11 6.40
C ASP A 366 -21.80 10.90 4.91
N GLN A 367 -20.66 10.29 4.59
CA GLN A 367 -20.30 9.98 3.21
C GLN A 367 -21.23 8.94 2.59
N MET A 368 -21.60 7.90 3.35
CA MET A 368 -22.56 6.89 2.90
C MET A 368 -23.93 7.52 2.63
N LYS A 369 -24.36 8.45 3.49
CA LYS A 369 -25.61 9.18 3.30
C LYS A 369 -25.58 9.99 1.99
N ARG A 370 -24.53 10.78 1.74
CA ARG A 370 -24.39 11.56 0.50
C ARG A 370 -24.44 10.68 -0.75
N VAL A 371 -23.75 9.55 -0.70
CA VAL A 371 -23.73 8.56 -1.80
C VAL A 371 -25.12 7.99 -2.07
N MET A 372 -25.88 7.66 -1.01
CA MET A 372 -27.23 7.16 -1.14
C MET A 372 -28.18 8.23 -1.69
N ASP A 373 -28.06 9.46 -1.22
CA ASP A 373 -28.83 10.61 -1.72
C ASP A 373 -28.52 10.88 -3.21
N ASP A 374 -27.25 10.79 -3.63
CA ASP A 374 -26.84 10.95 -5.04
C ASP A 374 -27.43 9.85 -5.94
N LEU A 375 -27.39 8.62 -5.44
CA LEU A 375 -27.90 7.46 -6.14
C LEU A 375 -29.42 7.52 -6.29
N GLU A 376 -30.15 7.91 -5.25
CA GLU A 376 -31.60 8.15 -5.32
C GLU A 376 -31.93 9.25 -6.34
N ARG A 377 -31.14 10.35 -6.37
CA ARG A 377 -31.30 11.40 -7.38
C ARG A 377 -31.05 10.91 -8.81
N CYS A 378 -30.09 10.03 -9.05
CA CYS A 378 -29.88 9.42 -10.36
C CYS A 378 -31.03 8.49 -10.75
N GLN A 379 -31.49 7.64 -9.83
CA GLN A 379 -32.63 6.75 -10.08
C GLN A 379 -33.90 7.54 -10.40
N GLN A 380 -34.12 8.67 -9.72
CA GLN A 380 -35.24 9.55 -10.01
C GLN A 380 -35.13 10.19 -11.40
N ARG A 381 -33.94 10.69 -11.78
CA ARG A 381 -33.72 11.26 -13.12
C ARG A 381 -33.93 10.25 -14.24
N ASP A 382 -33.47 9.02 -14.05
CA ASP A 382 -33.67 7.95 -15.04
C ASP A 382 -35.16 7.60 -15.17
N ALA A 383 -35.90 7.57 -14.06
CA ALA A 383 -37.35 7.35 -14.05
C ALA A 383 -38.11 8.50 -14.74
N ASP A 384 -37.74 9.75 -14.44
CA ASP A 384 -38.33 10.94 -15.05
C ASP A 384 -38.05 11.00 -16.57
N ALA A 385 -36.82 10.65 -17.00
CA ALA A 385 -36.45 10.56 -18.41
C ALA A 385 -37.24 9.48 -19.17
N LEU A 386 -37.42 8.30 -18.56
CA LEU A 386 -38.24 7.21 -19.11
C LEU A 386 -39.72 7.60 -19.21
N GLN A 387 -40.22 8.35 -18.23
CA GLN A 387 -41.59 8.85 -18.24
C GLN A 387 -41.78 9.90 -19.35
N GLU A 388 -40.80 10.78 -19.54
CA GLU A 388 -40.83 11.78 -20.61
C GLU A 388 -40.73 11.12 -22.01
N GLU A 389 -39.88 10.10 -22.17
CA GLU A 389 -39.80 9.33 -23.42
C GLU A 389 -41.14 8.64 -23.75
N ARG A 390 -41.81 8.07 -22.75
CA ARG A 390 -43.15 7.50 -22.91
C ARG A 390 -44.20 8.55 -23.26
N ARG A 391 -44.10 9.74 -22.69
CA ARG A 391 -45.00 10.85 -23.00
C ARG A 391 -44.86 11.29 -24.45
N LEU A 392 -43.62 11.51 -24.92
CA LEU A 392 -43.33 11.86 -26.30
C LEU A 392 -43.78 10.77 -27.29
N ALA A 393 -43.58 9.50 -26.95
CA ALA A 393 -44.07 8.38 -27.76
C ALA A 393 -45.61 8.30 -27.83
N THR A 394 -46.32 8.77 -26.80
CA THR A 394 -47.79 8.81 -26.81
C THR A 394 -48.32 9.99 -27.64
N GLU A 395 -47.62 11.13 -27.59
CA GLU A 395 -47.95 12.32 -28.37
C GLU A 395 -47.70 12.10 -29.89
N SER A 396 -46.64 11.38 -30.28
CA SER A 396 -46.38 11.07 -31.69
C SER A 396 -47.43 10.15 -32.32
N VAL A 397 -47.89 9.13 -31.59
CA VAL A 397 -48.96 8.23 -32.06
C VAL A 397 -50.29 8.96 -32.24
N SER A 398 -50.58 9.96 -31.42
CA SER A 398 -51.83 10.73 -31.51
C SER A 398 -51.86 11.72 -32.68
N ALA A 399 -50.69 12.15 -33.18
CA ALA A 399 -50.58 13.10 -34.29
C ALA A 399 -50.75 12.45 -35.68
N GLU A 400 -50.67 11.12 -35.79
CA GLU A 400 -50.58 10.40 -37.07
C GLU A 400 -51.89 9.74 -37.53
N THR A 401 -53.02 10.02 -36.87
CA THR A 401 -54.36 9.70 -37.40
C THR A 401 -54.90 10.84 -38.27
N PRO A 402 -54.78 10.78 -39.62
CA PRO A 402 -55.43 11.74 -40.48
C PRO A 402 -56.95 11.52 -40.41
N ASN A 403 -57.64 12.63 -40.31
CA ASN A 403 -59.09 12.79 -40.24
C ASN A 403 -59.82 11.96 -41.34
N ALA A 404 -60.16 10.70 -41.04
CA ALA A 404 -61.06 9.91 -41.85
C ALA A 404 -62.50 10.21 -41.38
N ASN A 405 -63.23 11.00 -42.17
CA ASN A 405 -64.65 11.29 -42.00
C ASN A 405 -65.45 10.00 -41.73
N PRO A 406 -66.18 9.91 -40.61
CA PRO A 406 -67.14 8.83 -40.40
C PRO A 406 -68.52 9.25 -40.92
N THR A 407 -68.93 8.67 -42.04
CA THR A 407 -70.33 8.66 -42.48
C THR A 407 -71.09 7.61 -41.66
N ALA A 408 -72.05 8.08 -40.84
CA ALA A 408 -73.25 7.45 -40.29
C ALA A 408 -73.31 5.91 -40.09
N THR A 409 -73.77 5.45 -38.92
CA THR A 409 -75.15 4.94 -38.74
C THR A 409 -75.46 4.78 -37.24
N GLU A 410 -76.57 5.38 -36.86
CA GLU A 410 -77.27 5.36 -35.58
C GLU A 410 -77.87 3.97 -35.29
N LEU A 411 -77.63 3.40 -34.09
CA LEU A 411 -78.51 2.36 -33.54
C LEU A 411 -78.58 2.47 -32.00
N LYS A 412 -79.73 2.97 -31.56
CA LYS A 412 -80.27 3.00 -30.20
C LYS A 412 -80.30 1.62 -29.56
N GLY A 413 -80.01 1.54 -28.26
CA GLY A 413 -80.24 0.31 -27.49
C GLY A 413 -80.00 0.38 -25.98
N LYS A 414 -80.91 1.09 -25.28
CA LYS A 414 -81.43 0.83 -23.92
C LYS A 414 -80.52 0.74 -22.68
N GLU A 415 -80.95 1.56 -21.72
CA GLU A 415 -80.66 1.63 -20.29
C GLU A 415 -80.84 0.30 -19.53
N ALA A 416 -80.00 0.09 -18.51
CA ALA A 416 -80.45 -0.31 -17.18
C ALA A 416 -79.37 0.04 -16.13
N SER A 417 -79.75 0.95 -15.25
CA SER A 417 -79.17 1.28 -13.95
C SER A 417 -79.10 0.07 -13.01
N THR A 418 -78.13 -0.02 -12.09
CA THR A 418 -78.32 0.20 -10.63
C THR A 418 -77.04 -0.08 -9.81
N SER A 419 -76.84 0.77 -8.79
CA SER A 419 -76.38 0.45 -7.42
C SER A 419 -74.89 0.23 -7.08
N THR A 420 -74.31 1.28 -6.50
CA THR A 420 -73.69 1.35 -5.15
C THR A 420 -73.37 0.06 -4.36
N ALA A 421 -72.11 -0.10 -3.93
CA ALA A 421 -71.63 -0.45 -2.57
C ALA A 421 -70.15 -0.93 -2.64
N ARG A 422 -69.19 -0.19 -2.07
CA ARG A 422 -68.62 -0.34 -0.71
C ARG A 422 -67.69 -1.56 -0.52
N ALA A 423 -66.40 -1.24 -0.47
CA ALA A 423 -65.29 -1.77 0.35
C ALA A 423 -65.28 -3.24 0.81
N LYS A 424 -64.20 -3.95 0.45
CA LYS A 424 -63.25 -4.71 1.30
C LYS A 424 -62.57 -5.78 0.43
N GLU A 425 -61.25 -5.73 0.28
CA GLU A 425 -60.27 -6.46 1.11
C GLU A 425 -59.91 -7.82 0.48
N THR A 426 -58.61 -8.10 0.50
CA THR A 426 -57.93 -9.40 0.35
C THR A 426 -57.86 -10.09 -1.02
N ARG A 427 -56.63 -10.07 -1.55
CA ARG A 427 -55.72 -11.24 -1.70
C ARG A 427 -56.17 -12.34 -2.67
N ASN A 428 -55.51 -12.43 -3.83
CA ASN A 428 -55.28 -13.67 -4.60
C ASN A 428 -53.87 -13.57 -5.23
N HIS A 429 -52.90 -14.39 -4.81
CA HIS A 429 -52.60 -15.71 -5.39
C HIS A 429 -52.56 -15.70 -6.93
N VAL A 430 -51.36 -15.46 -7.47
CA VAL A 430 -51.02 -15.75 -8.86
C VAL A 430 -50.39 -17.14 -8.90
N THR A 431 -51.19 -18.12 -9.30
CA THR A 431 -50.74 -19.38 -9.89
C THR A 431 -50.55 -19.15 -11.38
N LEU A 432 -49.30 -19.19 -11.86
CA LEU A 432 -48.96 -19.25 -13.27
C LEU A 432 -48.91 -20.72 -13.69
N GLY A 433 -49.89 -21.12 -14.50
CA GLY A 433 -49.94 -22.40 -15.18
C GLY A 433 -50.27 -22.20 -16.66
N ALA A 434 -49.48 -22.90 -17.48
CA ALA A 434 -49.75 -23.39 -18.81
C ALA A 434 -49.84 -22.42 -20.02
N GLU A 435 -49.10 -22.86 -21.04
CA GLU A 435 -48.90 -22.38 -22.41
C GLU A 435 -50.17 -22.04 -23.20
N PRO A 436 -50.02 -21.23 -24.27
CA PRO A 436 -50.84 -21.36 -25.46
C PRO A 436 -50.03 -21.86 -26.68
N PRO A 437 -50.70 -22.55 -27.62
CA PRO A 437 -50.10 -23.18 -28.79
C PRO A 437 -49.90 -22.19 -29.96
N GLY A 438 -49.01 -22.58 -30.87
CA GLY A 438 -48.56 -21.79 -31.99
C GLY A 438 -49.51 -21.64 -33.18
N SER A 439 -49.15 -20.71 -34.05
CA SER A 439 -49.49 -20.49 -35.47
C SER A 439 -49.20 -19.01 -35.73
N GLY A 440 -48.31 -18.55 -36.60
CA GLY A 440 -47.92 -19.04 -37.91
C GLY A 440 -48.31 -17.96 -38.94
N ALA A 441 -47.41 -17.02 -39.27
CA ALA A 441 -47.49 -16.22 -40.50
C ALA A 441 -46.24 -15.33 -40.72
N ASN A 442 -45.48 -15.69 -41.77
CA ASN A 442 -44.77 -14.84 -42.73
C ASN A 442 -44.51 -13.36 -42.39
N SER A 443 -43.23 -13.01 -42.24
CA SER A 443 -42.70 -11.71 -42.67
C SER A 443 -41.29 -11.86 -43.22
N LYS A 444 -41.10 -11.38 -44.46
CA LYS A 444 -39.82 -11.25 -45.16
C LYS A 444 -38.83 -10.39 -44.36
N PRO A 445 -37.51 -10.67 -44.39
CA PRO A 445 -36.52 -9.76 -43.86
C PRO A 445 -36.22 -8.65 -44.87
N LEU A 446 -36.16 -7.41 -44.37
CA LEU A 446 -35.58 -6.25 -45.04
C LEU A 446 -34.06 -6.31 -44.85
N ASP A 447 -33.33 -6.40 -45.96
CA ASP A 447 -31.88 -6.25 -46.00
C ASP A 447 -31.49 -4.80 -45.68
N VAL A 448 -30.83 -4.60 -44.53
CA VAL A 448 -30.04 -3.40 -44.24
C VAL A 448 -28.59 -3.85 -44.18
N GLU A 449 -27.91 -3.74 -45.30
CA GLU A 449 -26.45 -3.87 -45.40
C GLU A 449 -25.79 -2.72 -44.62
N ASN A 450 -25.07 -3.07 -43.57
CA ASN A 450 -24.08 -2.22 -42.93
C ASN A 450 -22.80 -3.05 -42.78
N PRO A 451 -21.68 -2.70 -43.45
CA PRO A 451 -20.51 -3.56 -43.48
C PRO A 451 -19.74 -3.46 -42.15
N ALA A 452 -19.86 -4.51 -41.32
CA ALA A 452 -18.91 -4.77 -40.26
C ALA A 452 -17.57 -5.25 -40.87
N PRO A 453 -16.41 -4.81 -40.35
CA PRO A 453 -15.12 -5.24 -40.86
C PRO A 453 -14.90 -6.73 -40.60
N ARG A 454 -14.65 -7.49 -41.68
CA ARG A 454 -14.38 -8.93 -41.64
C ARG A 454 -13.08 -9.22 -40.89
N LEU A 455 -13.18 -10.14 -39.93
CA LEU A 455 -12.13 -10.58 -39.02
C LEU A 455 -11.24 -11.68 -39.65
N THR A 456 -10.98 -11.62 -40.96
CA THR A 456 -10.24 -12.67 -41.70
C THR A 456 -8.76 -12.35 -41.97
N ASP A 457 -8.26 -11.17 -41.60
CA ASP A 457 -6.85 -10.81 -41.85
C ASP A 457 -5.91 -11.12 -40.67
N ARG A 458 -6.41 -11.74 -39.59
CA ARG A 458 -5.61 -11.95 -38.37
C ARG A 458 -4.67 -13.16 -38.45
N GLU A 459 -4.97 -14.15 -39.29
CA GLU A 459 -4.13 -15.36 -39.42
C GLU A 459 -2.98 -15.18 -40.44
N ASP A 460 -3.14 -14.31 -41.44
CA ASP A 460 -2.11 -14.11 -42.47
C ASP A 460 -0.97 -13.15 -42.02
N ILE A 461 -1.20 -12.39 -40.94
CA ILE A 461 -0.17 -11.54 -40.31
C ILE A 461 0.78 -12.35 -39.41
N LEU A 462 0.34 -13.50 -38.88
CA LEU A 462 1.14 -14.32 -37.97
C LEU A 462 1.96 -15.41 -38.68
N SER A 463 1.62 -15.79 -39.92
CA SER A 463 2.28 -16.88 -40.66
C SER A 463 3.47 -16.44 -41.53
N LYS A 464 3.65 -15.13 -41.78
CA LYS A 464 4.67 -14.58 -42.69
C LYS A 464 5.78 -13.73 -42.05
N THR A 465 5.89 -13.68 -40.73
CA THR A 465 7.01 -13.01 -40.06
C THR A 465 8.24 -13.90 -40.01
N SER A 466 8.94 -14.00 -41.14
CA SER A 466 10.37 -14.30 -41.14
C SER A 466 11.11 -13.17 -40.41
N TRP A 467 11.80 -13.52 -39.32
CA TRP A 467 12.72 -12.70 -38.50
C TRP A 467 13.05 -11.31 -39.06
N VAL A 468 12.25 -10.31 -38.66
CA VAL A 468 12.56 -8.90 -38.88
C VAL A 468 13.46 -8.42 -37.73
N PRO A 469 14.64 -7.83 -38.00
CA PRO A 469 15.50 -7.31 -36.95
C PRO A 469 14.77 -6.24 -36.16
N ALA A 470 14.98 -6.24 -34.84
CA ALA A 470 14.34 -5.40 -33.80
C ALA A 470 13.74 -4.09 -34.34
N LYS A 471 12.47 -4.13 -34.77
CA LYS A 471 11.71 -2.90 -35.03
C LYS A 471 11.63 -2.14 -33.71
N VAL A 472 11.97 -0.85 -33.76
CA VAL A 472 11.77 0.09 -32.65
C VAL A 472 10.26 0.15 -32.40
N TYR A 473 9.79 -0.59 -31.40
CA TYR A 473 8.42 -0.48 -30.93
C TYR A 473 8.21 0.94 -30.38
N SER A 474 7.11 1.59 -30.75
CA SER A 474 6.80 2.92 -30.22
C SER A 474 6.64 2.85 -28.70
N LEU A 475 6.99 3.93 -27.99
CA LEU A 475 6.87 4.01 -26.54
C LEU A 475 5.43 3.73 -26.08
N ASP A 476 4.45 4.20 -26.86
CA ASP A 476 3.02 3.99 -26.61
C ASP A 476 2.63 2.51 -26.71
N PHE A 477 3.22 1.76 -27.65
CA PHE A 477 2.98 0.32 -27.75
C PHE A 477 3.57 -0.42 -26.54
N MET A 478 4.76 -0.02 -26.08
CA MET A 478 5.37 -0.64 -24.90
C MET A 478 4.61 -0.31 -23.61
N GLU A 479 4.08 0.91 -23.49
CA GLU A 479 3.21 1.30 -22.38
C GLU A 479 1.88 0.52 -22.44
N TYR A 480 1.29 0.38 -23.62
CA TYR A 480 0.09 -0.42 -23.84
C TYR A 480 0.31 -1.90 -23.48
N VAL A 481 1.40 -2.51 -23.96
CA VAL A 481 1.77 -3.90 -23.66
C VAL A 481 2.06 -4.07 -22.18
N GLY A 482 2.80 -3.16 -21.55
CA GLY A 482 3.07 -3.21 -20.11
C GLY A 482 1.80 -3.13 -19.25
N HIS A 483 0.78 -2.41 -19.73
CA HIS A 483 -0.51 -2.28 -19.05
C HIS A 483 -1.47 -3.45 -19.28
N HIS A 484 -1.48 -4.05 -20.47
CA HIS A 484 -2.46 -5.07 -20.84
C HIS A 484 -1.94 -6.50 -20.73
N LEU A 485 -0.62 -6.70 -20.79
CA LEU A 485 -0.03 -8.03 -20.75
C LEU A 485 0.25 -8.45 -19.31
N ASP A 486 -0.73 -9.10 -18.68
CA ASP A 486 -0.51 -9.75 -17.39
C ASP A 486 0.26 -11.06 -17.60
N LEU A 487 1.60 -10.98 -17.58
CA LEU A 487 2.48 -12.13 -17.81
C LEU A 487 2.17 -13.31 -16.89
N TYR A 488 1.75 -13.05 -15.65
CA TYR A 488 1.33 -14.14 -14.77
C TYR A 488 0.08 -14.83 -15.32
N GLU A 489 -0.88 -14.07 -15.82
CA GLU A 489 -2.09 -14.63 -16.42
C GLU A 489 -1.76 -15.51 -17.63
N GLU A 490 -0.85 -15.06 -18.49
CA GLU A 490 -0.43 -15.82 -19.67
C GLU A 490 0.33 -17.11 -19.30
N ILE A 491 1.25 -17.04 -18.33
CA ILE A 491 1.92 -18.21 -17.75
C ILE A 491 0.88 -19.14 -17.07
N SER A 492 -0.14 -18.58 -16.41
CA SER A 492 -1.19 -19.36 -15.76
C SER A 492 -2.12 -20.06 -16.75
N LYS A 493 -2.40 -19.42 -17.90
CA LYS A 493 -3.17 -20.03 -18.98
C LYS A 493 -2.40 -21.17 -19.62
N ARG A 494 -1.10 -20.98 -19.88
CA ARG A 494 -0.26 -21.97 -20.57
C ARG A 494 0.09 -23.18 -19.70
N TYR A 495 0.46 -22.96 -18.43
CA TYR A 495 0.90 -24.01 -17.51
C TYR A 495 -0.19 -24.45 -16.51
N GLY A 496 -1.39 -23.89 -16.60
CA GLY A 496 -2.58 -24.33 -15.89
C GLY A 496 -2.48 -24.27 -14.35
N ALA A 497 -2.73 -25.41 -13.71
CA ALA A 497 -2.69 -25.52 -12.23
C ALA A 497 -1.26 -25.46 -11.68
N PHE A 498 -0.25 -25.84 -12.46
CA PHE A 498 1.13 -25.98 -12.00
C PHE A 498 1.78 -24.64 -11.65
N SER A 499 1.65 -23.63 -12.52
CA SER A 499 2.20 -22.28 -12.25
C SER A 499 1.52 -21.59 -11.07
N ARG A 500 0.20 -21.78 -10.92
CA ARG A 500 -0.56 -21.32 -9.75
C ARG A 500 -0.05 -21.99 -8.48
N ALA A 501 0.19 -23.30 -8.51
CA ALA A 501 0.73 -24.05 -7.38
C ALA A 501 2.15 -23.58 -7.02
N ILE A 502 3.04 -23.36 -7.99
CA ILE A 502 4.41 -22.89 -7.74
C ILE A 502 4.43 -21.51 -7.10
N VAL A 503 3.69 -20.54 -7.64
CA VAL A 503 3.69 -19.17 -7.10
C VAL A 503 3.08 -19.15 -5.69
N THR A 504 1.97 -19.87 -5.50
CA THR A 504 1.34 -19.99 -4.19
C THR A 504 2.25 -20.69 -3.18
N LEU A 505 2.89 -21.80 -3.57
CA LEU A 505 3.81 -22.54 -2.73
C LEU A 505 5.05 -21.71 -2.38
N THR A 506 5.63 -21.01 -3.35
CA THR A 506 6.81 -20.14 -3.12
C THR A 506 6.46 -19.01 -2.16
N ALA A 507 5.30 -18.36 -2.34
CA ALA A 507 4.82 -17.32 -1.44
C ALA A 507 4.53 -17.87 -0.03
N LEU A 508 3.86 -19.01 0.08
CA LEU A 508 3.54 -19.66 1.37
C LEU A 508 4.79 -20.14 2.11
N VAL A 509 5.73 -20.78 1.41
CA VAL A 509 7.00 -21.25 1.99
C VAL A 509 7.86 -20.05 2.39
N GLY A 510 7.96 -19.02 1.56
CA GLY A 510 8.66 -17.79 1.90
C GLY A 510 8.05 -17.09 3.11
N PHE A 511 6.72 -17.00 3.16
CA PHE A 511 5.99 -16.46 4.31
C PHE A 511 6.21 -17.31 5.57
N ALA A 512 6.06 -18.63 5.50
CA ALA A 512 6.29 -19.52 6.62
C ALA A 512 7.72 -19.44 7.14
N ALA A 513 8.72 -19.42 6.25
CA ALA A 513 10.12 -19.25 6.60
C ALA A 513 10.37 -17.90 7.30
N LEU A 514 9.79 -16.81 6.78
CA LEU A 514 9.83 -15.51 7.44
C LEU A 514 9.16 -15.57 8.81
N GLN A 515 8.00 -16.20 8.98
CA GLN A 515 7.31 -16.30 10.27
C GLN A 515 8.09 -17.12 11.30
N VAL A 516 8.64 -18.27 10.89
CA VAL A 516 9.54 -19.07 11.72
C VAL A 516 10.73 -18.22 12.15
N PHE A 517 11.35 -17.52 11.20
CA PHE A 517 12.46 -16.61 11.47
C PHE A 517 12.08 -15.44 12.42
N ALA A 518 10.88 -14.88 12.28
CA ALA A 518 10.36 -13.85 13.18
C ALA A 518 10.18 -14.38 14.60
N THR A 519 9.66 -15.60 14.72
CA THR A 519 9.47 -16.29 16.00
C THR A 519 10.81 -16.59 16.66
N ILE A 520 11.81 -17.01 15.86
CA ILE A 520 13.20 -17.23 16.31
C ILE A 520 13.78 -15.94 16.87
N LEU A 521 13.73 -14.85 16.10
CA LEU A 521 14.28 -13.57 16.52
C LEU A 521 13.50 -12.95 17.70
N GLY A 522 12.18 -13.14 17.76
CA GLY A 522 11.27 -12.51 18.73
C GLY A 522 11.39 -13.00 20.17
N GLY A 523 12.42 -13.79 20.48
CA GLY A 523 12.76 -14.15 21.85
C GLY A 523 12.32 -15.54 22.28
N ALA A 524 11.62 -16.33 21.45
CA ALA A 524 11.37 -17.75 21.75
C ALA A 524 12.68 -18.52 21.96
N PHE A 525 13.79 -17.96 21.48
CA PHE A 525 15.14 -18.45 21.66
C PHE A 525 15.85 -17.98 22.93
N ALA A 526 15.37 -17.05 23.75
CA ALA A 526 16.12 -16.60 24.94
C ALA A 526 16.60 -17.76 25.85
N PRO A 527 15.78 -18.79 26.17
CA PRO A 527 16.26 -19.97 26.90
C PRO A 527 17.09 -20.96 26.04
N ILE A 528 16.95 -20.95 24.72
CA ILE A 528 17.69 -21.81 23.78
C ILE A 528 19.07 -21.23 23.44
N MET A 529 19.19 -19.90 23.40
CA MET A 529 20.40 -19.13 23.08
C MET A 529 21.56 -19.49 24.00
N VAL A 530 21.27 -19.71 25.29
CA VAL A 530 22.27 -20.09 26.30
C VAL A 530 22.86 -21.49 26.02
N ARG A 531 22.21 -22.33 25.20
CA ARG A 531 22.62 -23.73 24.95
C ARG A 531 23.10 -24.04 23.53
N THR A 532 22.94 -23.14 22.56
CA THR A 532 23.28 -23.41 21.15
C THR A 532 24.70 -23.01 20.76
N SER A 533 25.33 -23.78 19.86
CA SER A 533 26.71 -23.55 19.43
C SER A 533 26.88 -22.29 18.53
N PRO A 534 28.06 -21.64 18.54
CA PRO A 534 28.38 -20.49 17.67
C PRO A 534 28.17 -20.72 16.15
N ALA A 535 28.22 -21.97 15.70
CA ALA A 535 28.02 -22.31 14.28
C ALA A 535 26.58 -22.08 13.81
N VAL A 536 25.59 -22.35 14.67
CA VAL A 536 24.18 -22.08 14.39
C VAL A 536 23.97 -20.56 14.23
N TRP A 537 24.67 -19.76 15.05
CA TRP A 537 24.63 -18.31 14.97
C TRP A 537 25.21 -17.76 13.68
N ALA A 538 26.36 -18.26 13.23
CA ALA A 538 26.93 -17.85 11.95
C ALA A 538 25.97 -18.12 10.77
N ALA A 539 25.25 -19.25 10.82
CA ALA A 539 24.25 -19.59 9.80
C ALA A 539 23.02 -18.66 9.86
N VAL A 540 22.46 -18.41 11.05
CA VAL A 540 21.31 -17.51 11.23
C VAL A 540 21.69 -16.08 10.81
N PHE A 541 22.84 -15.57 11.24
CA PHE A 541 23.33 -14.25 10.81
C PHE A 541 23.56 -14.18 9.30
N GLY A 542 24.17 -15.21 8.70
CA GLY A 542 24.37 -15.27 7.25
C GLY A 542 23.05 -15.19 6.47
N ILE A 543 22.05 -15.97 6.88
CA ILE A 543 20.72 -15.95 6.25
C ILE A 543 20.04 -14.60 6.48
N SER A 544 20.08 -14.07 7.70
CA SER A 544 19.49 -12.77 8.07
C SER A 544 20.08 -11.64 7.24
N TRP A 545 21.41 -11.62 7.09
CA TRP A 545 22.13 -10.63 6.29
C TRP A 545 21.77 -10.79 4.82
N ILE A 546 21.70 -12.00 4.28
CA ILE A 546 21.27 -12.20 2.88
C ILE A 546 19.84 -11.69 2.69
N VAL A 547 18.90 -11.98 3.57
CA VAL A 547 17.49 -11.57 3.40
C VAL A 547 17.30 -10.06 3.61
N ALA A 548 17.83 -9.50 4.70
CA ALA A 548 17.75 -8.06 5.00
C ALA A 548 18.61 -7.23 4.04
N GLY A 549 19.83 -7.69 3.81
CA GLY A 549 20.80 -7.09 2.90
C GLY A 549 20.31 -7.11 1.46
N THR A 550 19.77 -8.20 0.93
CA THR A 550 19.28 -8.18 -0.47
C THR A 550 18.16 -7.16 -0.68
N SER A 551 17.19 -7.06 0.22
CA SER A 551 16.11 -6.06 0.07
C SER A 551 16.61 -4.62 0.24
N TYR A 552 17.51 -4.39 1.20
CA TYR A 552 18.04 -3.06 1.51
C TYR A 552 19.13 -2.63 0.53
N SER A 553 20.11 -3.49 0.26
CA SER A 553 21.14 -3.31 -0.75
C SER A 553 20.56 -3.19 -2.14
N VAL A 554 19.52 -3.93 -2.55
CA VAL A 554 18.89 -3.68 -3.87
C VAL A 554 18.24 -2.30 -3.91
N SER A 555 17.64 -1.85 -2.82
CA SER A 555 17.05 -0.51 -2.75
C SER A 555 18.13 0.57 -2.78
N ILE A 556 19.16 0.46 -1.95
CA ILE A 556 20.31 1.38 -1.92
C ILE A 556 21.06 1.33 -3.24
N LEU A 557 21.39 0.16 -3.78
CA LEU A 557 22.07 0.00 -5.07
C LEU A 557 21.24 0.59 -6.21
N ARG A 558 19.92 0.47 -6.16
CA ARG A 558 19.06 1.18 -7.11
C ARG A 558 19.21 2.69 -6.97
N TYR A 559 19.12 3.23 -5.76
CA TYR A 559 19.30 4.65 -5.50
C TYR A 559 20.72 5.16 -5.82
N THR A 560 21.77 4.42 -5.48
CA THR A 560 23.17 4.80 -5.72
C THR A 560 23.56 4.60 -7.17
N ASN A 561 23.00 3.61 -7.87
CA ASN A 561 23.16 3.48 -9.31
C ASN A 561 22.44 4.63 -10.04
N ASP A 562 21.22 4.97 -9.62
CA ASP A 562 20.50 6.14 -10.12
C ASP A 562 21.33 7.42 -9.86
N LEU A 563 21.98 7.55 -8.68
CA LEU A 563 22.87 8.66 -8.34
C LEU A 563 24.20 8.65 -9.12
N LEU A 564 24.81 7.48 -9.36
CA LEU A 564 26.07 7.34 -10.09
C LEU A 564 25.88 7.61 -11.58
N VAL A 565 24.76 7.19 -12.16
CA VAL A 565 24.36 7.57 -13.52
C VAL A 565 24.21 9.09 -13.62
N VAL A 566 23.69 9.76 -12.59
CA VAL A 566 23.64 11.24 -12.51
C VAL A 566 25.05 11.86 -12.50
N VAL A 567 25.97 11.35 -11.69
CA VAL A 567 27.33 11.88 -11.59
C VAL A 567 28.13 11.66 -12.88
N ARG A 568 27.97 10.49 -13.51
CA ARG A 568 28.67 10.14 -14.77
C ARG A 568 28.13 10.92 -15.96
N GLY A 569 26.81 11.19 -15.99
CA GLY A 569 26.20 12.10 -16.96
C GLY A 569 26.77 13.52 -16.86
N ARG A 570 27.00 14.03 -15.65
CA ARG A 570 27.66 15.34 -15.43
C ARG A 570 29.09 15.38 -15.99
N ALA A 571 29.90 14.35 -15.75
CA ALA A 571 31.29 14.34 -16.20
C ALA A 571 31.40 14.34 -17.74
N GLY A 572 30.46 13.70 -18.45
CA GLY A 572 30.43 13.70 -19.91
C GLY A 572 30.01 15.04 -20.54
N ASP A 573 29.10 15.78 -19.90
CA ASP A 573 28.59 17.06 -20.44
C ASP A 573 29.55 18.24 -20.19
N TYR A 574 30.33 18.21 -19.09
CA TYR A 574 31.40 19.17 -18.88
C TYR A 574 32.55 19.00 -19.89
N GLY A 575 32.90 17.75 -20.23
CA GLY A 575 33.93 17.48 -21.23
C GLY A 575 33.55 17.92 -22.65
N LYS A 576 32.25 17.93 -23.00
CA LYS A 576 31.79 18.40 -24.32
C LYS A 576 31.73 19.92 -24.45
N ARG A 577 31.49 20.66 -23.35
CA ARG A 577 31.48 22.13 -23.38
C ARG A 577 32.87 22.76 -23.49
N GLU A 578 33.91 22.11 -22.99
CA GLU A 578 35.29 22.60 -23.18
C GLU A 578 35.77 22.46 -24.64
N THR A 579 35.26 21.49 -25.40
CA THR A 579 35.59 21.34 -26.83
C THR A 579 34.77 22.21 -27.79
N GLN A 580 33.82 23.03 -27.30
CA GLN A 580 32.98 23.89 -28.15
C GLN A 580 33.23 25.40 -27.99
N VAL A 581 34.27 25.81 -27.25
CA VAL A 581 34.61 27.23 -27.06
C VAL A 581 35.50 27.80 -28.18
N GLU A 582 35.91 27.00 -29.17
CA GLU A 582 36.76 27.47 -30.27
C GLU A 582 36.06 27.35 -31.63
N GLN A 583 34.91 28.02 -31.78
CA GLN A 583 34.38 28.41 -33.08
C GLN A 583 33.54 29.67 -32.90
N GLU A 584 34.23 30.81 -32.95
CA GLU A 584 33.67 32.15 -32.98
C GLU A 584 32.94 32.35 -34.34
N PRO A 585 31.61 32.52 -34.36
CA PRO A 585 30.95 32.93 -35.59
C PRO A 585 31.21 34.42 -35.81
N GLN A 586 31.91 34.75 -36.90
CA GLN A 586 31.98 36.12 -37.41
C GLN A 586 30.56 36.65 -37.62
N LEU A 587 30.13 37.54 -36.72
CA LEU A 587 28.87 38.24 -36.82
C LEU A 587 29.09 39.50 -37.66
N ASP A 588 28.55 39.47 -38.88
CA ASP A 588 28.58 40.59 -39.81
C ASP A 588 27.63 41.70 -39.30
N ILE A 589 28.21 42.81 -38.81
CA ILE A 589 27.46 43.93 -38.24
C ILE A 589 26.98 44.84 -39.37
N GLY A 590 25.72 44.63 -39.77
CA GLY A 590 24.95 45.60 -40.55
C GLY A 590 24.58 46.80 -39.68
N VAL A 591 25.32 47.89 -39.81
CA VAL A 591 25.04 49.19 -39.19
C VAL A 591 23.75 49.78 -39.79
N THR A 592 22.71 49.88 -38.98
CA THR A 592 21.61 50.84 -39.24
C THR A 592 21.37 51.69 -38.00
N SER A 593 21.66 52.99 -38.15
CA SER A 593 21.42 54.00 -37.13
C SER A 593 19.93 54.37 -37.10
N ARG A 594 19.32 54.40 -35.91
CA ARG A 594 18.35 55.43 -35.49
C ARG A 594 17.80 55.14 -34.09
N GLY A 595 17.65 56.20 -33.30
CA GLY A 595 16.62 56.28 -32.26
C GLY A 595 17.12 56.31 -30.83
N LYS A 596 17.34 57.52 -30.31
CA LYS A 596 17.48 57.85 -28.89
C LYS A 596 16.11 57.74 -28.20
N GLU A 597 16.07 57.20 -26.97
CA GLU A 597 15.21 57.57 -25.82
C GLU A 597 15.41 56.48 -24.73
N ALA A 598 16.15 56.70 -23.63
CA ALA A 598 15.88 57.49 -22.42
C ALA A 598 14.87 56.86 -21.42
N ARG A 599 15.44 56.33 -20.31
CA ARG A 599 14.85 56.09 -18.96
C ARG A 599 13.85 54.92 -18.86
N GLN A 600 13.80 54.10 -17.81
CA GLN A 600 13.85 54.41 -16.37
C GLN A 600 14.21 53.16 -15.56
N ILE A 601 15.08 53.33 -14.56
CA ILE A 601 15.43 52.35 -13.53
C ILE A 601 14.32 52.34 -12.48
N LEU A 602 13.83 51.15 -12.09
CA LEU A 602 13.02 50.97 -10.90
C LEU A 602 13.63 49.85 -10.04
N VAL A 603 14.32 50.28 -9.00
CA VAL A 603 14.74 49.47 -7.85
C VAL A 603 13.55 49.42 -6.89
N PHE A 604 13.14 48.23 -6.46
CA PHE A 604 12.36 48.06 -5.25
C PHE A 604 13.10 47.12 -4.30
N SER A 605 13.49 47.68 -3.16
CA SER A 605 13.88 47.00 -1.94
C SER A 605 12.63 46.85 -1.06
N GLY A 606 12.51 45.71 -0.41
CA GLY A 606 11.48 45.36 0.57
C GLY A 606 11.67 43.93 1.02
#